data_AF-A0A972D3J5-F1
#
_entry.id   AF-A0A972D3J5-F1
#
_cell.length_a   1.000
_cell.length_b   1.000
_cell.length_c   1.000
_cell.angle_alpha   90.00
_cell.angle_beta   90.00
_cell.angle_gamma   90.00
#
_symmetry.space_group_name_H-M   'P 1'
#
loop_
_entity.id
_entity.type
_entity.pdbx_description
1 polymer ?
#
loop_
_entity_poly.entity_id
_entity_poly.type
_entity_poly.pdbx_seq_one_letter_code
_entity_poly.pdbx_strand_id
1 'polypeptide(L)'
;MKILYILGNTGSGKTELIRRTHETLAGRLAIRAIYCQQNSLFDVERLQAAGIPAMMSNENFRVPVEWPRDDREELVFYEFSGRSGYSLPKQNDDTFRIFVFSVTEGDEKPLKYPRLFKEVELVILNKIDLLPFTDFSVYRFQQQLRMVNPTVPLIKISCRSGVGLESWRNWVLKLYGYHYVEENGILPRLNNFPGLSCY
;
A
#
# COMPACT_ATOMS: atom_id res chain seq x y z
N MET A 1 2.42 11.31 13.69
CA MET A 1 2.85 10.06 12.99
C MET A 1 1.61 9.32 12.53
N LYS A 2 1.59 8.78 11.31
CA LYS A 2 0.55 7.82 10.87
C LYS A 2 1.17 6.45 10.67
N ILE A 3 0.38 5.42 10.94
CA ILE A 3 0.82 4.02 10.82
C ILE A 3 -0.03 3.32 9.77
N LEU A 4 0.61 2.69 8.79
CA LEU A 4 -0.08 1.91 7.76
C LEU A 4 0.28 0.43 7.89
N TYR A 5 -0.71 -0.38 8.28
CA TYR A 5 -0.62 -1.82 8.23
C TYR A 5 -0.88 -2.29 6.80
N ILE A 6 0.18 -2.74 6.13
CA ILE A 6 0.11 -3.25 4.78
C ILE A 6 -0.14 -4.76 4.84
N LEU A 7 -1.40 -5.12 4.61
CA LEU A 7 -1.92 -6.47 4.58
C LEU A 7 -2.00 -6.95 3.14
N GLY A 8 -1.89 -8.25 2.90
CA GLY A 8 -1.93 -8.79 1.54
C GLY A 8 -1.22 -10.11 1.41
N ASN A 9 -1.66 -10.93 0.44
CA ASN A 9 -1.01 -12.21 0.16
C ASN A 9 0.44 -12.04 -0.30
N THR A 10 1.22 -13.12 -0.20
CA THR A 10 2.57 -13.16 -0.76
C THR A 10 2.52 -12.84 -2.25
N GLY A 11 3.41 -11.95 -2.69
CA GLY A 11 3.44 -11.51 -4.08
C GLY A 11 2.37 -10.50 -4.49
N SER A 12 1.50 -9.99 -3.58
CA SER A 12 0.51 -8.96 -3.94
C SER A 12 1.12 -7.59 -4.26
N GLY A 13 2.40 -7.39 -3.90
CA GLY A 13 3.18 -6.18 -4.22
C GLY A 13 3.28 -5.16 -3.08
N LYS A 14 3.12 -5.59 -1.83
CA LYS A 14 3.24 -4.78 -0.61
C LYS A 14 4.56 -4.01 -0.51
N THR A 15 5.69 -4.71 -0.56
CA THR A 15 7.04 -4.12 -0.51
C THR A 15 7.26 -3.10 -1.62
N GLU A 16 6.82 -3.44 -2.84
CA GLU A 16 6.95 -2.55 -3.98
C GLU A 16 6.06 -1.30 -3.84
N LEU A 17 4.86 -1.43 -3.25
CA LEU A 17 4.03 -0.27 -2.92
C LEU A 17 4.76 0.68 -1.95
N ILE A 18 5.39 0.15 -0.89
CA ILE A 18 6.17 0.97 0.06
C ILE A 18 7.29 1.71 -0.67
N ARG A 19 8.07 0.99 -1.49
CA ARG A 19 9.15 1.56 -2.31
C ARG A 19 8.67 2.68 -3.22
N ARG A 20 7.57 2.43 -3.97
CA ARG A 20 6.98 3.44 -4.87
C ARG A 20 6.36 4.62 -4.10
N THR A 21 5.89 4.41 -2.88
CA THR A 21 5.41 5.49 -2.02
C THR A 21 6.53 6.46 -1.67
N HIS A 22 7.73 5.95 -1.35
CA HIS A 22 8.91 6.77 -1.10
C HIS A 22 9.28 7.64 -2.30
N GLU A 23 9.32 7.06 -3.49
CA GLU A 23 9.59 7.80 -4.72
C GLU A 23 8.53 8.87 -5.01
N THR A 24 7.24 8.50 -4.89
CA THR A 24 6.13 9.42 -5.25
C THR A 24 5.89 10.54 -4.24
N LEU A 25 6.26 10.34 -2.97
CA LEU A 25 6.22 11.39 -1.95
C LEU A 25 7.41 12.35 -2.03
N ALA A 26 8.49 11.98 -2.73
CA ALA A 26 9.65 12.83 -2.99
C ALA A 26 10.16 13.58 -1.75
N GLY A 27 10.24 12.87 -0.61
CA GLY A 27 10.75 13.41 0.64
C GLY A 27 9.79 14.32 1.43
N ARG A 28 8.51 14.42 1.06
CA ARG A 28 7.50 15.19 1.82
C ARG A 28 7.24 14.64 3.23
N LEU A 29 7.35 13.33 3.41
CA LEU A 29 7.19 12.65 4.69
C LEU A 29 8.45 11.84 5.01
N ALA A 30 8.75 11.68 6.29
CA ALA A 30 9.75 10.74 6.76
C ALA A 30 9.14 9.32 6.72
N ILE A 31 9.58 8.50 5.78
CA ILE A 31 9.05 7.14 5.59
C ILE A 31 9.94 6.13 6.28
N ARG A 32 9.32 5.21 7.02
CA ARG A 32 9.98 4.07 7.65
C ARG A 32 9.18 2.81 7.44
N ALA A 33 9.84 1.65 7.50
CA ALA A 33 9.20 0.37 7.29
C ALA A 33 9.61 -0.66 8.35
N ILE A 34 8.64 -1.47 8.78
CA ILE A 34 8.80 -2.53 9.75
C ILE A 34 8.25 -3.81 9.13
N TYR A 35 9.09 -4.85 9.05
CA TYR A 35 8.68 -6.18 8.60
C TYR A 35 8.29 -7.05 9.78
N CYS A 36 7.07 -7.57 9.74
CA CYS A 36 6.45 -8.31 10.84
C CYS A 36 6.46 -9.84 10.63
N GLN A 37 7.36 -10.36 9.82
CA GLN A 37 7.45 -11.78 9.49
C GLN A 37 8.90 -12.26 9.51
N GLN A 38 9.13 -13.45 10.06
CA GLN A 38 10.43 -14.13 9.96
C GLN A 38 10.83 -14.35 8.48
N ASN A 39 12.14 -14.34 8.22
CA ASN A 39 12.76 -14.59 6.91
C ASN A 39 12.43 -13.57 5.80
N SER A 40 12.21 -12.30 6.16
CA SER A 40 11.97 -11.19 5.21
C SER A 40 13.20 -10.28 5.03
N LEU A 41 14.40 -10.81 5.23
CA LEU A 41 15.65 -10.03 5.17
C LEU A 41 15.84 -9.39 3.79
N PHE A 42 15.51 -10.11 2.72
CA PHE A 42 15.60 -9.59 1.35
C PHE A 42 14.68 -8.38 1.12
N ASP A 43 13.48 -8.36 1.71
CA ASP A 43 12.56 -7.24 1.57
C ASP A 43 13.06 -6.01 2.35
N VAL A 44 13.62 -6.23 3.54
CA VAL A 44 14.28 -5.18 4.34
C VAL A 44 15.46 -4.57 3.58
N GLU A 45 16.38 -5.40 3.10
CA GLU A 45 17.55 -4.96 2.33
C GLU A 45 17.13 -4.20 1.07
N ARG A 46 16.08 -4.66 0.39
CA ARG A 46 15.52 -3.98 -0.78
C ARG A 46 15.00 -2.58 -0.46
N LEU A 47 14.32 -2.40 0.66
CA LEU A 47 13.86 -1.07 1.09
C LEU A 47 15.02 -0.18 1.52
N GLN A 48 16.00 -0.72 2.25
CA GLN A 48 17.20 0.02 2.66
C GLN A 48 18.01 0.48 1.44
N ALA A 49 18.19 -0.38 0.43
CA ALA A 49 18.84 -0.02 -0.83
C ALA A 49 18.10 1.09 -1.60
N ALA A 50 16.79 1.24 -1.38
CA ALA A 50 15.98 2.33 -1.91
C ALA A 50 16.02 3.61 -1.04
N GLY A 51 16.85 3.64 0.01
CA GLY A 51 16.98 4.77 0.92
C GLY A 51 15.90 4.85 2.00
N ILE A 52 15.11 3.80 2.19
CA ILE A 52 14.05 3.75 3.20
C ILE A 52 14.59 3.04 4.45
N PRO A 53 14.61 3.71 5.62
CA PRO A 53 14.91 3.05 6.88
C PRO A 53 13.92 1.91 7.12
N ALA A 54 14.43 0.69 7.08
CA ALA A 54 13.63 -0.53 7.24
C ALA A 54 14.30 -1.49 8.22
N MET A 55 13.50 -2.22 9.00
CA MET A 55 14.00 -3.24 9.92
C MET A 55 12.96 -4.33 10.16
N MET A 56 13.39 -5.43 10.74
CA MET A 56 12.50 -6.48 11.22
C MET A 56 11.98 -6.15 12.61
N SER A 57 10.74 -6.54 12.90
CA SER A 57 10.20 -6.57 14.25
C SER A 57 10.15 -8.01 14.79
N ASN A 58 10.24 -8.12 16.11
CA ASN A 58 10.01 -9.37 16.82
C ASN A 58 8.50 -9.68 16.94
N GLU A 59 8.17 -10.82 17.54
CA GLU A 59 6.82 -11.41 17.60
C GLU A 59 5.72 -10.50 18.20
N ASN A 60 6.08 -9.36 18.80
CA ASN A 60 5.15 -8.41 19.43
C ASN A 60 5.04 -7.05 18.72
N PHE A 61 5.49 -6.93 17.48
CA PHE A 61 5.53 -5.66 16.73
C PHE A 61 6.36 -4.56 17.41
N ARG A 62 7.23 -4.94 18.36
CA ARG A 62 8.14 -4.01 19.01
C ARG A 62 9.30 -3.72 18.09
N VAL A 63 9.62 -2.44 18.04
CA VAL A 63 10.76 -1.88 17.33
C VAL A 63 11.97 -2.01 18.25
N PRO A 64 13.04 -2.73 17.86
CA PRO A 64 14.20 -2.94 18.73
C PRO A 64 15.12 -1.72 18.82
N VAL A 65 14.98 -0.73 17.94
CA VAL A 65 15.94 0.37 17.79
C VAL A 65 15.21 1.70 17.56
N GLU A 66 15.70 2.77 18.17
CA GLU A 66 15.24 4.13 17.86
C GLU A 66 15.72 4.57 16.48
N TRP A 67 14.79 5.09 15.68
CA TRP A 67 15.12 5.65 14.38
C TRP A 67 15.85 7.00 14.50
N PRO A 68 16.70 7.37 13.54
CA PRO A 68 17.28 8.71 13.49
C PRO A 68 16.19 9.77 13.45
N ARG A 69 16.41 10.88 14.18
CA ARG A 69 15.48 12.02 14.16
C ARG A 69 15.34 12.60 12.75
N ASP A 70 14.11 12.97 12.43
CA ASP A 70 13.72 13.62 11.18
C ASP A 70 12.67 14.67 11.54
N ASP A 71 12.82 15.90 11.04
CA ASP A 71 11.92 17.01 11.37
C ASP A 71 10.60 16.95 10.59
N ARG A 72 10.49 16.05 9.60
CA ARG A 72 9.28 15.85 8.80
C ARG A 72 8.27 14.99 9.54
N GLU A 73 7.00 15.09 9.11
CA GLU A 73 5.96 14.20 9.60
C GLU A 73 6.25 12.73 9.23
N GLU A 74 6.12 11.84 10.21
CA GLU A 74 6.46 10.42 10.04
C GLU A 74 5.30 9.57 9.51
N LEU A 75 5.60 8.74 8.53
CA LEU A 75 4.75 7.66 8.00
C LEU A 75 5.46 6.31 8.20
N VAL A 76 4.87 5.45 9.02
CA VAL A 76 5.45 4.14 9.34
C VAL A 76 4.63 3.03 8.72
N PHE A 77 5.25 2.27 7.83
CA PHE A 77 4.68 1.06 7.26
C PHE A 77 4.98 -0.15 8.14
N TYR A 78 3.96 -0.94 8.43
CA TYR A 78 4.12 -2.29 8.97
C TYR A 78 3.68 -3.27 7.88
N GLU A 79 4.63 -4.01 7.32
CA GLU A 79 4.33 -5.03 6.32
C GLU A 79 4.09 -6.39 7.01
N PHE A 80 2.90 -6.95 6.79
CA PHE A 80 2.49 -8.23 7.38
C PHE A 80 2.47 -9.35 6.35
N SER A 81 2.69 -10.58 6.83
CA SER A 81 2.49 -11.79 6.02
C SER A 81 1.02 -11.94 5.60
N GLY A 82 0.79 -12.60 4.46
CA GLY A 82 -0.57 -12.89 3.97
C GLY A 82 -1.43 -13.76 4.88
N ARG A 83 -0.85 -14.40 5.90
CA ARG A 83 -1.57 -15.27 6.84
C ARG A 83 -1.99 -14.53 8.13
N SER A 84 -1.30 -13.46 8.48
CA SER A 84 -1.39 -12.82 9.80
C SER A 84 -2.34 -11.62 9.87
N GLY A 85 -2.98 -11.26 8.76
CA GLY A 85 -3.77 -10.02 8.64
C GLY A 85 -5.20 -10.08 9.16
N TYR A 86 -5.70 -11.26 9.52
CA TYR A 86 -7.06 -11.39 10.04
C TYR A 86 -7.07 -10.95 11.50
N SER A 87 -7.71 -9.81 11.79
CA SER A 87 -7.89 -9.26 13.15
C SER A 87 -6.69 -8.58 13.81
N LEU A 88 -5.95 -7.78 13.05
CA LEU A 88 -4.94 -6.89 13.65
C LEU A 88 -5.65 -5.66 14.27
N PRO A 89 -5.67 -5.51 15.60
CA PRO A 89 -6.23 -4.32 16.22
C PRO A 89 -5.38 -3.11 15.87
N LYS A 90 -6.04 -1.97 15.65
CA LYS A 90 -5.36 -0.69 15.51
C LYS A 90 -4.64 -0.36 16.82
N GLN A 91 -3.40 0.13 16.73
CA GLN A 91 -2.68 0.63 17.91
C GLN A 91 -3.32 1.92 18.45
N ASN A 92 -3.81 2.76 17.54
CA ASN A 92 -4.46 4.04 17.82
C ASN A 92 -5.31 4.48 16.62
N ASP A 93 -5.98 5.62 16.74
CA ASP A 93 -6.84 6.16 15.67
C ASP A 93 -6.05 6.52 14.39
N ASP A 94 -4.76 6.82 14.52
CA ASP A 94 -3.81 7.12 13.44
C ASP A 94 -3.22 5.88 12.75
N THR A 95 -3.74 4.70 13.08
CA THR A 95 -3.38 3.43 12.42
C THR A 95 -4.42 3.07 11.35
N PHE A 96 -3.97 2.70 10.15
CA PHE A 96 -4.87 2.31 9.06
C PHE A 96 -4.43 0.98 8.46
N ARG A 97 -5.40 0.09 8.22
CA ARG A 97 -5.24 -1.23 7.61
C ARG A 97 -5.54 -1.10 6.13
N ILE A 98 -4.51 -1.36 5.33
CA ILE A 98 -4.54 -1.28 3.88
C ILE A 98 -4.39 -2.69 3.35
N PHE A 99 -5.39 -3.17 2.62
CA PHE A 99 -5.32 -4.48 1.98
C PHE A 99 -4.84 -4.34 0.54
N VAL A 100 -3.60 -4.76 0.29
CA VAL A 100 -2.97 -4.83 -1.03
C VAL A 100 -3.28 -6.18 -1.65
N PHE A 101 -4.10 -6.14 -2.69
CA PHE A 101 -4.71 -7.26 -3.35
C PHE A 101 -4.35 -7.24 -4.83
N SER A 102 -3.84 -8.35 -5.38
CA SER A 102 -3.42 -8.45 -6.78
C SER A 102 -4.52 -9.04 -7.67
N VAL A 103 -4.66 -8.54 -8.91
CA VAL A 103 -5.59 -9.13 -9.91
C VAL A 103 -5.32 -10.61 -10.20
N THR A 104 -4.13 -11.11 -9.88
CA THR A 104 -3.77 -12.52 -10.04
C THR A 104 -4.38 -13.44 -8.98
N GLU A 105 -5.09 -12.90 -7.99
CA GLU A 105 -5.60 -13.66 -6.84
C GLU A 105 -7.07 -14.10 -6.98
N GLY A 106 -7.78 -13.66 -8.04
CA GLY A 106 -9.18 -14.00 -8.30
C GLY A 106 -10.20 -12.99 -7.75
N ASP A 107 -11.24 -12.66 -8.53
CA ASP A 107 -12.18 -11.58 -8.20
C ASP A 107 -13.25 -11.94 -7.15
N GLU A 108 -13.28 -13.19 -6.71
CA GLU A 108 -14.25 -13.74 -5.76
C GLU A 108 -13.85 -13.58 -4.27
N LYS A 109 -12.64 -13.07 -4.04
CA LYS A 109 -12.02 -12.96 -2.73
C LYS A 109 -12.80 -12.15 -1.68
N PRO A 110 -13.52 -11.05 -2.03
CA PRO A 110 -14.33 -10.34 -1.05
C PRO A 110 -15.35 -11.23 -0.36
N LEU A 111 -16.08 -12.07 -1.11
CA LEU A 111 -17.06 -12.98 -0.52
C LEU A 111 -16.43 -14.20 0.16
N LYS A 112 -15.24 -14.65 -0.28
CA LYS A 112 -14.51 -15.75 0.39
C LYS A 112 -13.91 -15.33 1.73
N TYR A 113 -13.48 -14.08 1.88
CA TYR A 113 -12.83 -13.55 3.08
C TYR A 113 -13.51 -12.28 3.61
N PRO A 114 -14.82 -12.28 3.87
CA PRO A 114 -15.60 -11.06 4.06
C PRO A 114 -15.14 -10.25 5.26
N ARG A 115 -14.70 -10.92 6.33
CA ARG A 115 -14.16 -10.25 7.52
C ARG A 115 -12.97 -9.36 7.21
N LEU A 116 -12.04 -9.82 6.36
CA LEU A 116 -10.84 -9.07 5.99
C LEU A 116 -11.20 -7.77 5.27
N PHE A 117 -12.08 -7.86 4.27
CA PHE A 117 -12.51 -6.71 3.48
C PHE A 117 -13.42 -5.75 4.27
N LYS A 118 -14.12 -6.25 5.29
CA LYS A 118 -14.93 -5.44 6.20
C LYS A 118 -14.08 -4.63 7.19
N GLU A 119 -12.95 -5.16 7.62
CA GLU A 119 -12.11 -4.56 8.67
C GLU A 119 -11.10 -3.52 8.14
N VAL A 120 -10.88 -3.40 6.84
CA VAL A 120 -9.82 -2.52 6.30
C VAL A 120 -10.33 -1.12 5.97
N GLU A 121 -9.46 -0.12 6.13
CA GLU A 121 -9.75 1.28 5.82
C GLU A 121 -9.53 1.62 4.33
N LEU A 122 -8.78 0.78 3.60
CA LEU A 122 -8.57 0.91 2.16
C LEU A 122 -8.26 -0.44 1.52
N VAL A 123 -8.79 -0.65 0.32
CA VAL A 123 -8.38 -1.74 -0.57
C VAL A 123 -7.58 -1.17 -1.75
N ILE A 124 -6.43 -1.77 -2.01
CA ILE A 124 -5.62 -1.49 -3.19
C ILE A 124 -5.71 -2.70 -4.12
N LEU A 125 -6.27 -2.51 -5.31
CA LEU A 125 -6.21 -3.50 -6.40
C LEU A 125 -4.95 -3.23 -7.23
N ASN A 126 -3.89 -3.99 -6.97
CA ASN A 126 -2.59 -3.88 -7.61
C ASN A 126 -2.45 -4.79 -8.83
N LYS A 127 -1.41 -4.53 -9.62
CA LYS A 127 -1.03 -5.25 -10.85
C LYS A 127 -2.09 -5.17 -11.94
N ILE A 128 -2.81 -4.05 -12.04
CA ILE A 128 -3.83 -3.87 -13.09
C ILE A 128 -3.26 -3.94 -14.51
N ASP A 129 -1.94 -3.80 -14.68
CA ASP A 129 -1.23 -4.06 -15.93
C ASP A 129 -1.36 -5.50 -16.41
N LEU A 130 -1.73 -6.43 -15.53
CA LEU A 130 -1.93 -7.84 -15.85
C LEU A 130 -3.38 -8.19 -16.23
N LEU A 131 -4.34 -7.25 -16.13
CA LEU A 131 -5.75 -7.52 -16.46
C LEU A 131 -5.95 -8.14 -17.86
N PRO A 132 -5.22 -7.73 -18.93
CA PRO A 132 -5.37 -8.38 -20.24
C PRO A 132 -4.96 -9.86 -20.28
N PHE A 133 -4.28 -10.34 -19.24
CA PHE A 133 -3.73 -11.70 -19.16
C PHE A 133 -4.40 -12.55 -18.06
N THR A 134 -5.51 -12.07 -17.48
CA THR A 134 -6.25 -12.79 -16.45
C THR A 134 -7.76 -12.75 -16.72
N ASP A 135 -8.50 -13.71 -16.16
CA ASP A 135 -9.97 -13.72 -16.19
C ASP A 135 -10.59 -12.81 -15.11
N PHE A 136 -9.79 -11.98 -14.47
CA PHE A 136 -10.20 -11.14 -13.36
C PHE A 136 -11.18 -10.05 -13.84
N SER A 137 -12.40 -10.05 -13.30
CA SER A 137 -13.36 -8.97 -13.55
C SER A 137 -13.32 -7.94 -12.43
N VAL A 138 -12.81 -6.76 -12.77
CA VAL A 138 -12.86 -5.58 -11.88
C VAL A 138 -14.29 -5.27 -11.47
N TYR A 139 -15.25 -5.41 -12.39
CA TYR A 139 -16.66 -5.20 -12.11
C TYR A 139 -17.20 -6.18 -11.07
N ARG A 140 -16.99 -7.49 -11.26
CA ARG A 140 -17.44 -8.51 -10.28
C ARG A 140 -16.78 -8.30 -8.91
N PHE A 141 -15.49 -8.00 -8.89
CA PHE A 141 -14.77 -7.72 -7.65
C PHE A 141 -15.39 -6.52 -6.91
N GLN A 142 -15.67 -5.43 -7.62
CA GLN A 142 -16.27 -4.22 -7.04
C GLN A 142 -17.66 -4.49 -6.46
N GLN A 143 -18.52 -5.21 -7.19
CA GLN A 143 -19.86 -5.56 -6.69
C GLN A 143 -19.76 -6.36 -5.38
N GLN A 144 -18.93 -7.40 -5.38
CA GLN A 144 -18.71 -8.24 -4.20
C GLN A 144 -18.09 -7.46 -3.04
N LEU A 145 -17.13 -6.57 -3.31
CA LEU A 145 -16.55 -5.69 -2.29
C LEU A 145 -17.62 -4.81 -1.66
N ARG A 146 -18.54 -4.24 -2.45
CA ARG A 146 -19.62 -3.39 -1.95
C ARG A 146 -20.63 -4.15 -1.11
N MET A 147 -20.86 -5.43 -1.39
CA MET A 147 -21.70 -6.30 -0.53
C MET A 147 -21.09 -6.50 0.86
N VAL A 148 -19.76 -6.56 0.96
CA VAL A 148 -19.04 -6.82 2.21
C VAL A 148 -18.73 -5.54 2.98
N ASN A 149 -18.30 -4.51 2.25
CA ASN A 149 -17.93 -3.21 2.78
C ASN A 149 -18.39 -2.11 1.80
N PRO A 150 -19.61 -1.56 2.01
CA PRO A 150 -20.23 -0.63 1.06
C PRO A 150 -19.44 0.66 0.82
N THR A 151 -18.65 1.10 1.80
CA THR A 151 -18.01 2.42 1.79
C THR A 151 -16.50 2.37 1.63
N VAL A 152 -15.85 1.20 1.71
CA VAL A 152 -14.39 1.14 1.64
C VAL A 152 -13.87 1.71 0.32
N PRO A 153 -12.91 2.65 0.38
CA PRO A 153 -12.24 3.13 -0.81
C PRO A 153 -11.53 1.98 -1.53
N LEU A 154 -11.55 2.04 -2.87
CA LEU A 154 -10.82 1.12 -3.72
C LEU A 154 -9.92 1.93 -4.65
N ILE A 155 -8.61 1.72 -4.54
CA ILE A 155 -7.63 2.35 -5.44
C ILE A 155 -7.06 1.26 -6.35
N LYS A 156 -7.14 1.49 -7.66
CA LYS A 156 -6.59 0.59 -8.69
C LYS A 156 -5.22 1.10 -9.10
N ILE A 157 -4.19 0.27 -8.96
CA ILE A 157 -2.82 0.66 -9.28
C ILE A 157 -2.07 -0.44 -10.03
N SER A 158 -0.98 -0.03 -10.66
CA SER A 158 0.13 -0.91 -11.02
C SER A 158 1.39 -0.30 -10.46
N CYS A 159 1.99 -0.90 -9.43
CA CYS A 159 3.27 -0.42 -8.93
C CYS A 159 4.37 -0.47 -10.00
N ARG A 160 4.28 -1.46 -10.92
CA ARG A 160 5.21 -1.66 -12.03
C ARG A 160 5.19 -0.50 -13.02
N SER A 161 4.02 -0.16 -13.56
CA SER A 161 3.89 0.90 -14.57
C SER A 161 3.76 2.30 -13.95
N GLY A 162 3.38 2.38 -12.68
CA GLY A 162 3.10 3.62 -11.97
C GLY A 162 1.66 4.14 -12.10
N VAL A 163 0.83 3.50 -12.93
CA VAL A 163 -0.58 3.86 -13.07
C VAL A 163 -1.29 3.82 -11.71
N GLY A 164 -2.04 4.87 -11.40
CA GLY A 164 -2.85 4.98 -10.18
C GLY A 164 -2.06 5.29 -8.90
N LEU A 165 -0.72 5.33 -8.93
CA LEU A 165 0.08 5.68 -7.74
C LEU A 165 -0.16 7.11 -7.25
N GLU A 166 -0.59 8.00 -8.13
CA GLU A 166 -0.99 9.35 -7.74
C GLU A 166 -2.21 9.34 -6.81
N SER A 167 -3.22 8.53 -7.11
CA SER A 167 -4.40 8.38 -6.24
C SER A 167 -4.03 7.82 -4.86
N TRP A 168 -3.10 6.85 -4.83
CA TRP A 168 -2.54 6.34 -3.58
C TRP A 168 -1.78 7.42 -2.80
N ARG A 169 -0.87 8.14 -3.45
CA ARG A 169 -0.12 9.26 -2.85
C ARG A 169 -1.08 10.30 -2.26
N ASN A 170 -2.11 10.68 -3.00
CA ASN A 170 -3.08 11.68 -2.57
C ASN A 170 -3.90 11.16 -1.37
N TRP A 171 -4.24 9.87 -1.33
CA TRP A 171 -4.88 9.26 -0.16
C TRP A 171 -4.00 9.34 1.09
N VAL A 172 -2.70 9.03 0.96
CA VAL A 172 -1.72 9.12 2.06
C VAL A 172 -1.57 10.56 2.55
N LEU A 173 -1.38 11.52 1.64
CA LEU A 173 -1.23 12.94 1.97
C LEU A 173 -2.47 13.50 2.68
N LYS A 174 -3.67 13.08 2.28
CA LYS A 174 -4.92 13.49 2.94
C LYS A 174 -4.97 13.08 4.43
N LEU A 175 -4.28 12.01 4.84
CA LEU A 175 -4.23 11.61 6.26
C LEU A 175 -3.57 12.68 7.14
N TYR A 176 -2.69 13.50 6.57
CA TYR A 176 -1.96 14.58 7.24
C TYR A 176 -2.59 15.96 6.99
N GLY A 177 -3.79 16.02 6.40
CA GLY A 177 -4.47 17.28 6.11
C GLY A 177 -3.91 18.03 4.90
N TYR A 178 -3.01 17.43 4.11
CA TYR A 178 -2.67 17.98 2.80
C TYR A 178 -3.90 17.85 1.89
N HIS A 179 -4.48 18.99 1.54
CA HIS A 179 -5.47 19.11 0.48
C HIS A 179 -4.73 19.32 -0.85
N TYR A 180 -5.39 19.04 -1.98
CA TYR A 180 -4.81 19.24 -3.32
C TYR A 180 -4.06 20.57 -3.39
N VAL A 181 -2.74 20.51 -3.53
CA VAL A 181 -1.96 21.69 -3.93
C VAL A 181 -2.14 21.79 -5.43
N GLU A 182 -2.72 22.91 -5.86
CA GLU A 182 -2.91 23.29 -7.26
C GLU A 182 -1.62 23.10 -8.07
N GLU A 183 -1.80 22.81 -9.36
CA GLU A 183 -0.79 22.94 -10.40
C GLU A 183 0.01 24.23 -10.20
N ASN A 184 1.24 24.14 -9.70
CA ASN A 184 2.35 25.03 -10.06
C ASN A 184 3.65 24.57 -9.40
N GLY A 185 4.60 24.11 -10.22
CA GLY A 185 6.02 24.07 -9.84
C GLY A 185 6.66 22.69 -9.75
N ILE A 186 6.93 22.10 -10.92
CA ILE A 186 7.99 21.10 -11.17
C ILE A 186 7.79 19.74 -10.47
N LEU A 187 7.03 18.85 -11.13
CA LEU A 187 7.32 17.42 -11.05
C LEU A 187 8.40 17.09 -12.10
N PRO A 188 9.41 16.25 -11.80
CA PRO A 188 10.24 15.66 -12.83
C PRO A 188 9.33 14.91 -13.80
N ARG A 189 9.35 15.30 -15.09
CA ARG A 189 8.54 14.65 -16.11
C ARG A 189 8.93 13.17 -16.18
N LEU A 190 8.01 12.28 -15.79
CA LEU A 190 8.06 10.86 -16.15
C LEU A 190 7.70 10.75 -17.63
N ASN A 191 8.60 11.17 -18.51
CA ASN A 191 8.44 11.00 -19.94
C ASN A 191 8.66 9.53 -20.32
N ASN A 192 7.67 9.01 -21.05
CA ASN A 192 7.71 7.92 -22.03
C ASN A 192 7.68 6.48 -21.52
N PHE A 193 6.48 5.96 -21.28
CA PHE A 193 6.17 4.54 -21.50
C PHE A 193 5.10 4.39 -22.61
N PRO A 194 5.35 3.64 -23.69
CA PRO A 194 4.34 3.32 -24.69
C PRO A 194 3.41 2.22 -24.15
N GLY A 195 2.08 2.40 -24.27
CA GLY A 195 1.14 1.28 -24.12
C GLY A 195 -0.18 1.52 -23.40
N LEU A 196 -0.54 2.75 -23.01
CA LEU A 196 -1.86 3.03 -22.43
C LEU A 196 -2.54 4.17 -23.19
N SER A 197 -3.06 3.85 -24.37
CA SER A 197 -4.12 4.67 -24.99
C SER A 197 -5.40 4.44 -24.21
N CYS A 198 -5.94 5.51 -23.66
CA CYS A 198 -7.28 5.58 -23.09
C CYS A 198 -8.32 5.00 -24.07
N TYR A 199 -9.07 4.00 -23.63
CA TYR A 199 -10.41 3.66 -24.09
C TYR A 199 -11.27 3.38 -22.86
#